data_AF-A0A6G1R390-F1
#
_entry.id   AF-A0A6G1R390-F1
#
_cell.length_a   1.000
_cell.length_b   1.000
_cell.length_c   1.000
_cell.angle_alpha   90.00
_cell.angle_beta   90.00
_cell.angle_gamma   90.00
#
_symmetry.space_group_name_H-M   'P 1'
#
loop_
_entity.id
_entity.type
_entity.pdbx_description
1 polymer ?
#
loop_
_entity_poly.entity_id
_entity_poly.type
_entity_poly.pdbx_seq_one_letter_code
_entity_poly.pdbx_strand_id
1 'polypeptide(L)'
;LTALSSSYGTSPEGIGSYLNSHRPLGPGDFDPYVDVYALRGTEAAPRQEVYFMGLIDVLTQYDARKKAAHAAKTVKHGAGAEISTVHPEQYAKRFLDFITNIFA
;
A
#
# COMPACT_ATOMS: atom_id res chain seq x y z
N LEU A 1 -24.18 5.57 38.64
CA LEU A 1 -24.97 4.41 39.12
C LEU A 1 -26.33 4.56 38.46
N THR A 2 -26.65 3.92 37.34
CA THR A 2 -26.79 2.47 37.15
C THR A 2 -26.54 2.12 35.66
N ALA A 3 -25.81 1.04 35.42
CA ALA A 3 -25.65 0.45 34.08
C ALA A 3 -26.92 -0.31 33.69
N LEU A 4 -27.32 -0.24 32.42
CA LEU A 4 -28.05 -1.33 31.77
C LEU A 4 -27.26 -1.78 30.54
N SER A 5 -26.65 -2.94 30.73
CA SER A 5 -26.06 -3.82 29.74
C SER A 5 -27.01 -4.04 28.56
N SER A 6 -26.50 -3.91 27.35
CA SER A 6 -27.09 -4.54 26.18
C SER A 6 -26.02 -5.42 25.54
N SER A 7 -26.05 -6.68 26.00
CA SER A 7 -25.36 -7.81 25.40
C SER A 7 -25.99 -8.10 24.04
N TYR A 8 -25.26 -7.84 22.96
CA TYR A 8 -25.56 -8.40 21.65
C TYR A 8 -24.48 -9.43 21.33
N GLY A 9 -24.93 -10.66 21.12
CA GLY A 9 -24.14 -11.87 21.16
C GLY A 9 -22.96 -11.91 20.19
N THR A 10 -21.91 -12.56 20.65
CA THR A 10 -20.80 -13.05 19.84
C THR A 10 -21.31 -14.17 18.91
N SER A 11 -21.57 -13.86 17.64
CA SER A 11 -21.62 -14.87 16.58
C SER A 11 -20.34 -14.75 15.77
N PRO A 12 -19.50 -15.80 15.66
CA PRO A 12 -18.14 -15.65 15.13
C PRO A 12 -18.07 -15.19 13.66
N GLU A 13 -19.06 -15.50 12.83
CA GLU A 13 -19.03 -15.14 11.39
C GLU A 13 -20.47 -14.92 10.88
N GLY A 14 -21.14 -13.88 11.36
CA GLY A 14 -22.51 -13.55 10.97
C GLY A 14 -22.59 -12.52 9.84
N ILE A 15 -23.60 -12.69 8.98
CA ILE A 15 -24.08 -11.76 7.91
C ILE A 15 -24.14 -10.27 8.36
N GLY A 16 -24.15 -10.01 9.68
CA GLY A 16 -24.08 -8.68 10.27
C GLY A 16 -22.83 -7.87 9.96
N SER A 17 -21.71 -8.50 9.58
CA SER A 17 -20.51 -7.76 9.12
C SER A 17 -20.82 -6.91 7.87
N TYR A 18 -21.56 -7.46 6.90
CA TYR A 18 -21.94 -6.75 5.68
C TYR A 18 -22.97 -5.63 5.93
N LEU A 19 -23.80 -5.77 6.97
CA LEU A 19 -24.82 -4.77 7.35
C LEU A 19 -24.21 -3.57 8.09
N ASN A 20 -22.97 -3.67 8.60
CA ASN A 20 -22.30 -2.57 9.30
C ASN A 20 -21.72 -1.51 8.33
N SER A 21 -21.72 -1.78 7.02
CA SER A 21 -21.34 -0.84 5.96
C SER A 21 -22.22 0.43 5.91
N HIS A 22 -23.38 0.41 6.57
CA HIS A 22 -24.31 1.54 6.63
C HIS A 22 -24.19 2.38 7.90
N ARG A 23 -23.25 2.06 8.80
CA ARG A 23 -23.01 2.92 9.96
C ARG A 23 -22.21 4.15 9.49
N PRO A 24 -22.65 5.38 9.77
CA PRO A 24 -21.87 6.55 9.41
C PRO A 24 -20.50 6.47 10.09
N LEU A 25 -19.45 6.42 9.27
CA LEU A 25 -18.07 6.40 9.74
C LEU A 25 -17.71 7.74 10.37
N GLY A 26 -16.93 7.70 11.45
CA GLY A 26 -16.37 8.90 12.06
C GLY A 26 -15.29 9.54 11.18
N PRO A 27 -14.92 10.81 11.43
CA PRO A 27 -13.81 11.44 10.73
C PRO A 27 -12.52 10.60 10.86
N GLY A 28 -11.97 10.14 9.74
CA GLY A 28 -10.77 9.32 9.70
C GLY A 28 -10.98 7.83 9.95
N ASP A 29 -12.23 7.36 10.09
CA ASP A 29 -12.55 5.94 10.08
C ASP A 29 -12.77 5.43 8.65
N PHE A 30 -12.39 4.17 8.41
CA PHE A 30 -12.51 3.48 7.13
C PHE A 30 -12.97 2.04 7.36
N ASP A 31 -13.66 1.45 6.39
CA ASP A 31 -14.11 0.05 6.45
C ASP A 31 -13.00 -0.83 5.84
N PRO A 32 -12.32 -1.70 6.61
CA PRO A 32 -11.22 -2.51 6.10
C PRO A 32 -11.63 -3.51 5.00
N TYR A 33 -12.92 -3.80 4.84
CA TYR A 33 -13.41 -4.67 3.75
C TYR A 33 -13.64 -3.91 2.44
N VAL A 34 -13.84 -2.60 2.51
CA VAL A 34 -14.05 -1.72 1.34
C VAL A 34 -12.75 -0.98 1.00
N ASP A 35 -12.17 -0.34 2.00
CA ASP A 35 -10.96 0.48 1.94
C ASP A 35 -9.71 -0.36 2.19
N VAL A 36 -9.53 -1.44 1.43
CA VAL A 36 -8.50 -2.47 1.65
C VAL A 36 -7.05 -1.96 1.60
N TYR A 37 -6.83 -0.76 1.05
CA TYR A 37 -5.51 -0.13 0.94
C TYR A 37 -5.27 0.96 2.00
N ALA A 38 -6.24 1.21 2.88
CA ALA A 38 -6.16 2.24 3.90
C ALA A 38 -5.27 1.81 5.07
N LEU A 39 -4.40 2.72 5.48
CA LEU A 39 -3.47 2.57 6.59
C LEU A 39 -3.60 3.80 7.48
N ARG A 40 -3.91 3.58 8.76
CA ARG A 40 -4.01 4.67 9.74
C ARG A 40 -2.61 5.18 10.09
N GLY A 41 -2.42 6.50 10.02
CA GLY A 41 -1.22 7.14 10.53
C GLY A 41 -1.06 6.98 12.05
N THR A 42 0.14 7.26 12.56
CA THR A 42 0.40 7.19 14.01
C THR A 42 -0.39 8.25 14.78
N GLU A 43 -0.89 7.90 15.97
CA GLU A 43 -1.59 8.85 16.85
C GLU A 43 -0.70 10.01 17.32
N ALA A 44 0.63 9.80 17.30
CA ALA A 44 1.61 10.83 17.62
C ALA A 44 1.83 11.85 16.50
N ALA A 45 1.22 11.66 15.32
CA ALA A 45 1.39 12.56 14.19
C ALA A 45 0.70 13.92 14.49
N PRO A 46 1.27 15.04 14.02
CA PRO A 46 0.66 16.37 14.21
C PRO A 46 -0.74 16.50 13.59
N ARG A 47 -1.07 15.63 12.63
CA ARG A 47 -2.35 15.55 11.94
C ARG A 47 -2.80 14.10 11.88
N GLN A 48 -4.11 13.90 12.01
CA GLN A 48 -4.72 12.61 11.72
C GLN A 48 -4.74 12.39 10.22
N GLU A 49 -4.04 11.35 9.77
CA GLU A 49 -3.87 11.01 8.36
C GLU A 49 -4.25 9.55 8.12
N VAL A 50 -4.83 9.27 6.96
CA VAL A 50 -5.09 7.92 6.45
C VAL A 50 -4.38 7.82 5.11
N TYR A 51 -3.45 6.88 4.98
CA TYR A 51 -2.68 6.65 3.76
C TYR A 51 -3.34 5.53 2.95
N PHE A 52 -3.53 5.76 1.66
CA PHE A 52 -3.97 4.73 0.73
C PHE A 52 -2.79 4.32 -0.14
N MET A 53 -2.26 3.11 0.09
CA MET A 53 -1.03 2.65 -0.57
C MET A 53 -1.24 1.31 -1.27
N GLY A 54 -0.80 1.22 -2.52
CA GLY A 54 -0.87 0.01 -3.33
C GLY A 54 0.13 0.05 -4.49
N LEU A 55 0.55 -1.14 -4.95
CA LEU A 55 1.38 -1.27 -6.14
C LEU A 55 0.54 -1.04 -7.39
N ILE A 56 1.00 -0.17 -8.28
CA ILE A 56 0.37 0.14 -9.57
C ILE A 56 1.29 -0.25 -10.73
N ASP A 57 0.73 -0.29 -11.94
CA ASP A 57 1.48 -0.54 -13.19
C ASP A 57 2.33 -1.83 -13.17
N VAL A 58 1.75 -2.90 -12.61
CA VAL A 58 2.44 -4.20 -12.40
C VAL A 58 2.54 -5.06 -13.67
N LEU A 59 1.81 -4.70 -14.74
CA LEU A 59 1.75 -5.47 -15.99
C LEU A 59 2.78 -5.03 -17.03
N THR A 60 3.69 -4.14 -16.65
CA THR A 60 4.72 -3.63 -17.55
C THR A 60 5.81 -4.69 -17.78
N GLN A 61 5.68 -5.44 -18.88
CA GLN A 61 6.62 -6.51 -19.24
C GLN A 61 8.01 -5.98 -19.61
N TYR A 62 9.03 -6.76 -19.26
CA TYR A 62 10.42 -6.49 -19.60
C TYR A 62 10.81 -7.17 -20.93
N ASP A 63 10.37 -6.55 -22.02
CA ASP A 63 10.56 -7.10 -23.36
C ASP A 63 11.99 -6.91 -23.90
N ALA A 64 12.34 -7.64 -24.96
CA ALA A 64 13.63 -7.54 -25.65
C ALA A 64 14.00 -6.09 -26.05
N ARG A 65 13.00 -5.24 -26.36
CA ARG A 65 13.20 -3.81 -26.64
C ARG A 65 13.73 -3.04 -25.44
N LYS A 66 13.29 -3.39 -24.22
CA LYS A 66 13.77 -2.79 -22.97
C LYS A 66 15.16 -3.32 -22.59
N LYS A 67 15.44 -4.60 -22.86
CA LYS A 67 16.80 -5.18 -22.75
C LYS A 67 17.80 -4.43 -23.64
N ALA A 68 17.45 -4.18 -24.90
CA ALA A 68 18.29 -3.43 -25.83
C ALA A 68 18.50 -1.98 -25.37
N ALA A 69 17.45 -1.31 -24.87
CA ALA A 69 17.54 0.03 -24.31
C ALA A 69 18.42 0.09 -23.05
N HIS A 70 18.35 -0.92 -22.18
CA HIS A 70 19.23 -1.04 -21.02
C HIS A 70 20.69 -1.17 -21.46
N ALA A 71 20.99 -2.12 -22.35
CA ALA A 71 22.34 -2.34 -22.86
C ALA A 71 22.93 -1.07 -23.50
N ALA A 72 22.15 -0.37 -24.33
CA ALA A 72 22.58 0.88 -24.93
C ALA A 72 22.85 2.00 -23.90
N LYS A 73 22.01 2.10 -22.85
CA LYS A 73 22.18 3.10 -21.79
C LYS A 73 23.40 2.81 -20.91
N THR A 74 23.65 1.54 -20.56
CA THR A 74 24.82 1.10 -19.77
C THR A 74 26.14 1.37 -20.50
N VAL A 75 26.21 1.13 -21.81
CA VAL A 75 27.41 1.40 -22.62
C VAL A 75 27.72 2.89 -22.70
N LYS A 76 26.69 3.75 -22.76
CA LYS A 76 26.86 5.20 -22.94
C LYS A 76 27.18 5.96 -21.64
N HIS A 77 26.72 5.49 -20.47
CA HIS A 77 26.83 6.24 -19.21
C HIS A 77 27.58 5.48 -18.09
N GLY A 78 28.07 4.28 -18.35
CA GLY A 78 28.74 3.43 -17.37
C GLY A 78 27.76 2.67 -16.47
N ALA A 79 28.24 1.60 -15.82
CA ALA A 79 27.44 0.68 -15.01
C ALA A 79 26.82 1.30 -13.73
N GLY A 80 27.21 2.53 -13.38
CA GLY A 80 26.70 3.28 -12.22
C GLY A 80 25.58 4.26 -12.50
N ALA A 81 25.11 4.37 -13.76
CA ALA A 81 23.99 5.26 -14.08
C ALA A 81 22.67 4.68 -13.53
N GLU A 82 21.87 5.53 -12.88
CA GLU A 82 20.50 5.22 -12.45
C GLU A 82 19.57 5.05 -13.67
N ILE A 83 19.69 3.93 -14.35
CA ILE A 83 18.90 3.63 -15.53
C ILE A 83 17.51 3.18 -15.06
N SER A 84 16.45 3.72 -15.68
CA SER A 84 15.06 3.36 -15.38
C SER A 84 14.66 1.96 -15.87
N THR A 85 15.53 1.32 -16.65
CA THR A 85 15.24 0.10 -17.41
C THR A 85 16.08 -1.08 -16.91
N VAL A 86 16.14 -1.35 -15.61
CA VAL A 86 16.95 -2.44 -15.04
C VAL A 86 16.25 -3.81 -15.10
N HIS A 87 16.99 -4.88 -14.83
CA HIS A 87 16.43 -6.22 -14.65
C HIS A 87 15.36 -6.23 -13.52
N PRO A 88 14.25 -6.99 -13.65
CA PRO A 88 13.16 -6.98 -12.66
C PRO A 88 13.61 -7.17 -11.21
N GLU A 89 14.54 -8.08 -10.94
CA GLU A 89 15.10 -8.38 -9.62
C GLU A 89 15.86 -7.17 -9.05
N GLN A 90 16.60 -6.44 -9.89
CA GLN A 90 17.28 -5.21 -9.47
C GLN A 90 16.29 -4.08 -9.21
N TYR A 91 15.23 -3.97 -10.01
CA TYR A 91 14.14 -3.04 -9.76
C TYR A 91 13.47 -3.34 -8.40
N ALA A 92 13.12 -4.60 -8.15
CA ALA A 92 12.51 -5.03 -6.90
C ALA A 92 13.38 -4.69 -5.69
N LYS A 93 14.69 -4.94 -5.75
CA LYS A 93 15.63 -4.57 -4.68
C LYS A 93 15.64 -3.06 -4.44
N ARG A 94 15.81 -2.25 -5.50
CA ARG A 94 15.84 -0.78 -5.38
C ARG A 94 14.52 -0.22 -4.85
N PHE A 95 13.40 -0.76 -5.32
CA PHE A 95 12.07 -0.38 -4.87
C PHE A 95 11.90 -0.66 -3.38
N LEU A 96 12.27 -1.86 -2.92
CA LEU A 96 12.19 -2.21 -1.50
C LEU A 96 13.11 -1.33 -0.66
N ASP A 97 14.38 -1.17 -1.06
CA ASP A 97 15.35 -0.30 -0.39
C ASP A 97 14.80 1.13 -0.27
N PHE A 98 14.14 1.65 -1.31
CA PHE A 98 13.50 2.96 -1.26
C PHE A 98 12.37 3.01 -0.23
N ILE A 99 11.35 2.15 -0.36
CA ILE A 99 10.17 2.16 0.52
C ILE A 99 10.55 1.97 2.00
N THR A 100 11.57 1.17 2.31
CA THR A 100 12.03 0.99 3.69
C THR A 100 12.71 2.22 4.28
N ASN A 101 13.24 3.11 3.44
CA ASN A 101 14.02 4.27 3.87
C ASN A 101 13.27 5.60 3.79
N ILE A 102 12.13 5.69 3.06
CA ILE A 102 11.43 6.98 2.91
C ILE A 102 10.77 7.49 4.21
N PHE A 103 10.59 6.61 5.19
CA PHE A 103 9.97 6.90 6.48
C PHE A 103 10.94 6.74 7.66
N ALA A 104 12.22 6.46 7.38
CA ALA A 104 13.27 6.31 8.40
C ALA A 104 13.75 7.66 8.94
#